data_AF-A0A9W7LUW1-F1
#
_entry.id   AF-A0A9W7LUW1-F1
#
_cell.length_a   1.000
_cell.length_b   1.000
_cell.length_c   1.000
_cell.angle_alpha   90.00
_cell.angle_beta   90.00
_cell.angle_gamma   90.00
#
_symmetry.space_group_name_H-M   'P 1'
#
loop_
_entity.id
_entity.type
_entity.pdbx_description
1 polymer ?
#
loop_
_entity_poly.entity_id
_entity_poly.type
_entity_poly.pdbx_seq_one_letter_code
_entity_poly.pdbx_strand_id
1 'polypeptide(L)'
;MTDDALLKQIDESTKAFSRHQDDTLRSILQHQCGVHYLQRYLPDIGDHSLTIDAATFRRSVPLFCYDDYVDYINQLADVNNYNVDHDPCHILSVDPLICFFYR
;
A
#
# COMPACT_ATOMS: atom_id res chain seq x y z
N MET A 1 28.51 -18.96 -11.57
CA MET A 1 28.02 -19.41 -10.24
C MET A 1 26.97 -18.48 -9.65
N THR A 2 26.98 -17.18 -9.94
CA THR A 2 25.91 -16.23 -9.59
C THR A 2 24.61 -16.46 -10.39
N ASP A 3 24.73 -16.79 -11.67
CA ASP A 3 23.57 -16.94 -12.57
C ASP A 3 22.67 -18.12 -12.20
N ASP A 4 23.25 -19.25 -11.80
CA ASP A 4 22.47 -20.43 -11.36
C ASP A 4 21.70 -20.15 -10.06
N ALA A 5 22.26 -19.35 -9.16
CA ALA A 5 21.58 -18.94 -7.94
C ALA A 5 20.42 -17.97 -8.23
N LEU A 6 20.62 -17.03 -9.16
CA LEU A 6 19.56 -16.12 -9.62
C LEU A 6 18.42 -16.86 -10.33
N LEU A 7 18.75 -17.79 -11.21
CA LEU A 7 17.77 -18.64 -11.90
C LEU A 7 16.96 -19.47 -10.91
N LYS A 8 17.63 -20.05 -9.91
CA LYS A 8 16.96 -20.80 -8.83
C LYS A 8 16.02 -19.91 -8.01
N GLN A 9 16.44 -18.69 -7.67
CA GLN A 9 15.60 -17.74 -6.93
C GLN A 9 14.35 -17.33 -7.73
N ILE A 10 14.48 -17.13 -9.05
CA ILE A 10 13.34 -16.81 -9.93
C ILE A 10 12.39 -18.02 -10.01
N ASP A 11 12.92 -19.23 -10.20
CA ASP A 11 12.11 -20.46 -10.27
C ASP A 11 11.34 -20.71 -8.96
N GLU A 12 11.99 -20.53 -7.81
CA GLU A 12 11.34 -20.64 -6.50
C GLU A 12 10.25 -19.57 -6.29
N SER A 13 10.54 -18.31 -6.65
CA SER A 13 9.59 -17.19 -6.50
C SER A 13 8.36 -17.34 -7.41
N THR A 14 8.54 -17.90 -8.61
CA THR A 14 7.45 -18.12 -9.56
C THR A 14 6.58 -19.32 -9.18
N LYS A 15 7.18 -20.41 -8.67
CA LYS A 15 6.43 -21.57 -8.15
C LYS A 15 5.53 -21.22 -6.96
N ALA A 16 5.99 -20.32 -6.09
CA ALA A 16 5.25 -19.86 -4.92
C ALA A 16 4.49 -18.53 -5.16
N PHE A 17 4.31 -18.11 -6.41
CA PHE A 17 3.81 -16.78 -6.77
C PHE A 17 2.49 -16.41 -6.08
N SER A 18 1.47 -17.27 -6.13
CA SER A 18 0.16 -16.95 -5.53
C SER A 18 0.26 -16.69 -4.03
N ARG A 19 1.01 -17.54 -3.32
CA ARG A 19 1.26 -17.36 -1.89
C ARG A 19 2.02 -16.06 -1.63
N HIS A 20 3.06 -15.77 -2.42
CA HIS A 20 3.81 -14.53 -2.27
C HIS A 20 2.94 -13.30 -2.49
N GLN A 21 2.05 -13.28 -3.49
CA GLN A 21 1.12 -12.18 -3.71
C GLN A 21 0.18 -11.96 -2.53
N ASP A 22 -0.38 -13.05 -1.98
CA ASP A 22 -1.29 -12.97 -0.83
C ASP A 22 -0.55 -12.49 0.43
N ASP A 23 0.65 -13.01 0.68
CA ASP A 23 1.50 -12.59 1.80
C ASP A 23 1.95 -11.13 1.65
N THR A 24 2.29 -10.69 0.44
CA THR A 24 2.62 -9.29 0.13
C THR A 24 1.43 -8.38 0.37
N LEU A 25 0.25 -8.71 -0.15
CA LEU A 25 -0.95 -7.90 0.08
C LEU A 25 -1.27 -7.80 1.57
N ARG A 26 -1.19 -8.91 2.31
CA ARG A 26 -1.40 -8.92 3.77
C ARG A 26 -0.42 -8.00 4.48
N SER A 27 0.87 -8.08 4.14
CA SER A 27 1.91 -7.22 4.71
C SER A 27 1.64 -5.74 4.47
N ILE A 28 1.27 -5.36 3.24
CA ILE A 28 0.91 -3.99 2.88
C ILE A 28 -0.30 -3.53 3.71
N LEU A 29 -1.39 -4.30 3.75
CA LEU A 29 -2.60 -3.91 4.47
C LEU A 29 -2.39 -3.80 5.98
N GLN A 30 -1.55 -4.66 6.57
CA GLN A 30 -1.20 -4.60 7.98
C GLN A 30 -0.36 -3.36 8.31
N HIS A 31 0.60 -3.03 7.45
CA HIS A 31 1.46 -1.86 7.65
C HIS A 31 0.70 -0.54 7.42
N GLN A 32 -0.18 -0.52 6.40
CA GLN A 32 -0.88 0.67 5.95
C GLN A 32 -2.29 0.84 6.56
N CYS A 33 -2.70 0.02 7.53
CA CYS A 33 -4.08 0.03 8.06
C CYS A 33 -4.53 1.38 8.64
N GLY A 34 -3.58 2.20 9.09
CA GLY A 34 -3.84 3.52 9.67
C GLY A 34 -4.09 4.63 8.65
N VAL A 35 -3.91 4.38 7.35
CA VAL A 35 -3.96 5.47 6.36
C VAL A 35 -5.39 5.84 5.99
N HIS A 36 -5.65 7.14 5.82
CA HIS A 36 -6.98 7.66 5.53
C HIS A 36 -7.61 7.03 4.28
N TYR A 37 -6.81 6.78 3.25
CA TYR A 37 -7.28 6.13 2.03
C TYR A 37 -7.87 4.75 2.32
N LEU A 38 -7.18 3.89 3.07
CA LEU A 38 -7.68 2.54 3.35
C LEU A 38 -8.84 2.55 4.34
N GLN A 39 -8.79 3.39 5.38
CA GLN A 39 -9.87 3.51 6.36
C GLN A 39 -11.21 3.89 5.72
N ARG A 40 -11.19 4.67 4.63
CA ARG A 40 -12.41 5.05 3.88
C ARG A 40 -13.15 3.85 3.29
N TYR A 41 -12.42 2.82 2.86
CA TYR A 41 -12.99 1.65 2.17
C TYR A 41 -13.02 0.41 3.05
N LEU A 42 -12.18 0.37 4.09
CA LEU A 42 -11.99 -0.74 5.00
C LEU A 42 -12.02 -0.19 6.43
N PRO A 43 -13.18 0.26 6.94
CA PRO A 43 -13.27 0.94 8.24
C PRO A 43 -12.80 0.07 9.41
N ASP A 44 -12.93 -1.25 9.29
CA ASP A 44 -12.54 -2.22 10.33
C ASP A 44 -11.07 -2.69 10.21
N ILE A 45 -10.28 -2.16 9.27
CA ILE A 45 -8.88 -2.58 9.05
C ILE A 45 -7.95 -2.29 10.23
N GLY A 46 -8.31 -1.31 11.06
CA GLY A 46 -7.56 -0.92 12.26
C GLY A 46 -7.78 -1.86 13.45
N ASP A 47 -8.78 -2.74 13.39
CA ASP A 47 -8.97 -3.78 14.40
C ASP A 47 -7.99 -4.92 14.12
N HIS A 48 -6.91 -4.97 14.90
CA HIS A 48 -5.86 -6.00 14.79
C HIS A 48 -6.38 -7.44 14.89
N SER A 49 -7.63 -7.66 15.28
CA SER A 49 -8.26 -8.98 15.30
C SER A 49 -8.75 -9.46 13.92
N LEU A 50 -8.93 -8.56 12.94
CA LEU A 50 -9.48 -8.89 11.62
C LEU A 50 -8.39 -8.91 10.56
N THR A 51 -8.08 -10.11 10.05
CA THR A 51 -7.22 -10.27 8.88
C THR A 51 -8.04 -10.05 7.61
N ILE A 52 -7.78 -8.96 6.90
CA ILE A 52 -8.42 -8.68 5.62
C ILE A 52 -7.82 -9.59 4.54
N ASP A 53 -8.67 -10.41 3.92
CA ASP A 53 -8.28 -11.26 2.80
C ASP A 53 -8.34 -10.51 1.45
N ALA A 54 -7.69 -11.10 0.44
CA ALA A 54 -7.64 -10.51 -0.90
C ALA A 54 -9.05 -10.33 -1.51
N ALA A 55 -9.99 -11.23 -1.20
CA ALA A 55 -11.35 -11.15 -1.73
C ALA A 55 -12.12 -9.97 -1.14
N THR A 56 -11.92 -9.66 0.13
CA THR A 56 -12.53 -8.50 0.79
C THR A 56 -11.91 -7.21 0.28
N PHE A 57 -10.58 -7.14 0.19
CA PHE A 57 -9.88 -6.00 -0.40
C PHE A 57 -10.41 -5.66 -1.80
N ARG A 58 -10.49 -6.67 -2.69
CA ARG A 58 -10.98 -6.49 -4.08
C ARG A 58 -12.43 -6.03 -4.18
N ARG A 59 -13.27 -6.36 -3.19
CA ARG A 59 -14.68 -5.98 -3.18
C ARG A 59 -14.91 -4.58 -2.63
N SER A 60 -14.08 -4.15 -1.67
CA SER A 60 -14.27 -2.89 -0.96
C SER A 60 -13.46 -1.74 -1.53
N VAL A 61 -12.23 -2.00 -1.99
CA VAL A 61 -11.34 -0.98 -2.54
C VAL A 61 -11.55 -0.85 -4.04
N PRO A 62 -12.00 0.30 -4.54
CA PRO A 62 -12.27 0.47 -5.96
C PRO A 62 -10.98 0.52 -6.78
N LEU A 63 -11.11 0.19 -8.06
CA LEU A 63 -10.04 0.39 -9.03
C LEU A 63 -9.95 1.88 -9.38
N PHE A 64 -8.76 2.42 -9.28
CA PHE A 64 -8.48 3.83 -9.51
C PHE A 64 -7.52 4.03 -10.67
N CYS A 65 -7.72 5.11 -11.42
CA CYS A 65 -6.74 5.66 -12.34
C CYS A 65 -5.91 6.76 -11.67
N TYR A 66 -5.00 7.37 -12.42
CA TYR A 66 -4.17 8.46 -11.89
C TYR A 66 -4.99 9.67 -11.45
N ASP A 67 -6.00 10.06 -12.25
CA ASP A 67 -6.82 11.26 -12.02
C ASP A 67 -7.56 11.18 -10.68
N ASP A 68 -7.94 9.99 -10.24
CA ASP A 68 -8.60 9.77 -8.96
C ASP A 68 -7.68 10.01 -7.75
N TYR A 69 -6.36 9.98 -7.94
CA TYR A 69 -5.35 10.23 -6.90
C TYR A 69 -4.74 11.63 -6.94
N VAL A 70 -5.03 12.43 -7.96
CA VAL A 70 -4.39 13.75 -8.15
C VAL A 70 -4.55 14.64 -6.93
N ASP A 71 -5.74 14.65 -6.31
CA ASP A 71 -5.99 15.44 -5.11
C ASP A 71 -5.14 14.98 -3.92
N TYR A 72 -5.01 13.66 -3.72
CA TYR A 72 -4.15 13.10 -2.67
C TYR A 72 -2.68 13.41 -2.92
N ILE A 73 -2.22 13.32 -4.17
CA ILE A 73 -0.86 13.65 -4.57
C ILE A 73 -0.57 15.13 -4.34
N ASN A 74 -1.49 16.02 -4.71
CA ASN A 74 -1.37 17.47 -4.49
C ASN A 74 -1.33 17.80 -3.00
N GLN A 75 -2.15 17.13 -2.17
CA GLN A 75 -2.11 17.29 -0.71
C GLN A 75 -0.77 16.85 -0.12
N LEU A 76 -0.20 15.75 -0.61
CA LEU A 76 1.13 15.28 -0.22
C LEU A 76 2.27 16.19 -0.69
N ALA A 77 2.07 16.92 -1.79
CA ALA A 77 3.05 17.87 -2.31
C ALA A 77 2.99 19.25 -1.64
N ASP A 78 1.90 19.57 -0.94
CA ASP A 78 1.73 20.86 -0.28
C ASP A 78 2.55 20.95 1.01
N VAL A 79 3.61 21.75 0.98
CA VAL A 79 4.55 21.97 2.09
C VAL A 79 3.85 22.61 3.31
N ASN A 80 2.71 23.28 3.13
CA ASN A 80 1.98 23.91 4.23
C ASN A 80 1.21 22.91 5.10
N ASN A 81 0.95 21.69 4.62
CA ASN A 81 0.30 20.64 5.42
C ASN A 81 1.21 20.13 6.55
N TYR A 82 2.53 20.28 6.47
CA TYR A 82 3.46 19.79 7.50
C TYR A 82 3.53 20.65 8.78
N ASN A 83 2.74 21.72 8.90
CA ASN A 83 2.85 22.74 9.97
C ASN A 83 1.71 22.77 10.99
N VAL A 84 0.76 21.83 10.95
CA VAL A 84 -0.36 21.81 11.91
C VAL A 84 -0.39 20.46 12.60
N ASP A 85 -0.59 20.46 13.92
CA ASP A 85 -0.83 19.31 14.83
C ASP A 85 -1.91 18.29 14.38
N HIS A 86 -2.43 18.40 13.17
CA HIS A 86 -3.24 17.41 12.49
C HIS A 86 -2.40 16.70 11.44
N ASP A 87 -1.78 15.60 11.86
CA ASP A 87 -0.91 14.73 11.07
C ASP A 87 -1.49 14.40 9.67
N PRO A 88 -1.08 15.11 8.61
CA PRO A 88 -1.44 14.78 7.24
C PRO A 88 -0.54 13.67 6.69
N CYS A 89 0.38 13.12 7.49
CA CYS A 89 1.43 12.25 6.99
C CYS A 89 0.93 10.85 6.58
N HIS A 90 -0.33 10.49 6.91
CA HIS A 90 -0.87 9.15 6.72
C HIS A 90 -2.03 9.12 5.70
N ILE A 91 -1.98 9.93 4.64
CA ILE A 91 -3.04 9.93 3.60
C ILE A 91 -3.02 8.63 2.79
N LEU A 92 -1.87 8.31 2.17
CA LEU A 92 -1.69 7.13 1.30
C LEU A 92 -0.74 6.08 1.89
N SER A 93 0.17 6.50 2.77
CA SER A 93 1.21 5.66 3.35
C SER A 93 1.52 6.12 4.77
N VAL A 94 1.80 5.20 5.68
CA VAL A 94 2.37 5.49 7.01
C VAL A 94 3.86 5.82 6.94
N ASP A 95 4.52 5.34 5.88
CA ASP A 95 5.92 5.67 5.62
C ASP A 95 6.01 7.03 4.92
N PRO A 96 6.97 7.89 5.31
CA PRO A 96 7.12 9.21 4.72
C PRO A 96 7.47 9.12 3.25
N LEU A 97 6.85 9.99 2.45
CA LEU A 97 7.14 10.08 1.02
C LEU A 97 8.55 10.62 0.80
N ILE A 98 9.42 9.82 0.16
CA ILE A 98 10.82 10.20 -0.10
C ILE A 98 10.92 11.16 -1.29
N CYS A 99 10.20 10.86 -2.38
CA CYS A 99 10.17 11.68 -3.58
C CYS A 99 8.99 11.31 -4.48
N PHE A 100 8.70 12.16 -5.46
CA PHE A 100 7.85 11.83 -6.60
C PHE A 100 8.71 11.35 -7.76
N PHE A 101 8.48 10.12 -8.22
CA PHE A 101 9.14 9.57 -9.40
C PHE A 101 8.40 10.02 -10.66
N TYR A 102 8.93 11.03 -11.36
CA TYR A 102 8.41 11.46 -12.66
C TYR A 102 8.94 10.55 -13.76
N ARG A 103 8.06 10.16 -14.68
CA ARG A 103 8.39 9.42 -15.90
C ARG A 103 8.46 10.35 -17.10
#